data_AF-A0A7C3PDJ0-F1
#
_entry.id   AF-A0A7C3PDJ0-F1
#
_cell.length_a   1.000
_cell.length_b   1.000
_cell.length_c   1.000
_cell.angle_alpha   90.00
_cell.angle_beta   90.00
_cell.angle_gamma   90.00
#
_symmetry.space_group_name_H-M   'P 1'
#
loop_
_entity.id
_entity.type
_entity.pdbx_description
1 polymer ?
#
loop_
_entity_poly.entity_id
_entity_poly.type
_entity_poly.pdbx_seq_one_letter_code
_entity_poly.pdbx_strand_id
1 'polypeptide(L)'
;MTKNHSINQGFILPVLLFTVTFVMILITVTASLSLTGYNLATREAYKVNAQLVADAGLDLAVSQINEDEDWTGTGGEVELMDSGNIRSTYETVVTTAADGESKTVSVTGRTYSPSGSATPKITRKYEVDVVAVTSGTGASSVVSGVGGLILGNNAKITGGDVVVNGRVTMSNNSQIGLSTNAVNVRVAHQSCPQPATSAYPQVCGPGNGQPITMGSNSRIYADVRATNQTTGTNMSNPGLVAGETFDPIDLPTYDRDAQKAAVTTTVNASSIPCGNNGTRTWAANTKIVGTPTIGNNCTITVQGNVWVTGNINLGNNARIIIANTAAQPPTIMVDGSGGFVFGNNAQIIPNNTGKGAQVITYWSAASCSPDCATVTGTSLYSSQNTTTINLSNNGSAPNTVLWAAWSRVVVSNNGAIGAVTGQTINLGNNAVINFTATVPGSDNLVRTWVKRGYMRVFD
;
A
#
# COMPACT_ATOMS: atom_id res chain seq x y z
N MET A 1 -7.80 -98.35 -63.27
CA MET A 1 -8.16 -97.02 -62.75
C MET A 1 -7.03 -96.52 -61.87
N THR A 2 -6.50 -95.36 -62.25
CA THR A 2 -5.24 -94.73 -61.82
C THR A 2 -5.27 -94.27 -60.37
N LYS A 3 -4.23 -94.62 -59.60
CA LYS A 3 -4.06 -94.26 -58.18
C LYS A 3 -3.09 -93.07 -58.10
N ASN A 4 -3.65 -91.84 -58.09
CA ASN A 4 -2.90 -90.62 -57.81
C ASN A 4 -2.65 -90.52 -56.30
N HIS A 5 -1.40 -90.70 -55.86
CA HIS A 5 -1.02 -90.39 -54.48
C HIS A 5 0.25 -89.53 -54.42
N SER A 6 0.15 -88.52 -53.55
CA SER A 6 1.21 -87.85 -52.79
C SER A 6 2.22 -86.95 -53.49
N ILE A 7 1.76 -85.82 -54.06
CA ILE A 7 2.61 -84.61 -54.25
C ILE A 7 2.36 -83.55 -53.15
N ASN A 8 1.33 -83.70 -52.30
CA ASN A 8 0.93 -82.69 -51.31
C ASN A 8 1.56 -82.82 -49.89
N GLN A 9 2.50 -83.74 -49.64
CA GLN A 9 3.04 -83.97 -48.28
C GLN A 9 4.44 -83.38 -48.01
N GLY A 10 5.17 -82.90 -49.03
CA GLY A 10 6.50 -82.28 -48.85
C GLY A 10 6.49 -80.78 -48.53
N PHE A 11 5.36 -80.10 -48.73
CA PHE A 11 5.24 -78.63 -48.60
C PHE A 11 4.88 -78.16 -47.18
N ILE A 12 4.54 -79.07 -46.26
CA ILE A 12 4.08 -78.71 -44.91
C ILE A 12 5.25 -78.26 -44.02
N LEU A 13 6.42 -78.91 -44.12
CA LEU A 13 7.57 -78.62 -43.26
C LEU A 13 8.18 -77.23 -43.49
N PRO A 14 8.41 -76.78 -44.75
CA PRO A 14 8.94 -75.43 -45.01
C PRO A 14 7.95 -74.34 -44.59
N VAL A 15 6.65 -74.55 -44.83
CA VAL A 15 5.59 -73.60 -44.43
C VAL A 15 5.52 -73.48 -42.90
N LEU A 16 5.63 -74.60 -42.18
CA LEU A 16 5.67 -74.60 -40.72
C LEU A 16 6.92 -73.87 -40.19
N LEU A 17 8.10 -74.14 -40.78
CA LEU A 17 9.33 -73.47 -40.38
C LEU A 17 9.24 -71.95 -40.58
N PHE A 18 8.80 -71.51 -41.77
CA PHE A 18 8.63 -70.10 -42.09
C PHE A 18 7.63 -69.41 -41.16
N THR A 19 6.47 -70.01 -40.92
CA THR A 19 5.44 -69.46 -40.03
C THR A 19 5.93 -69.33 -38.60
N VAL A 20 6.62 -70.34 -38.04
CA VAL A 20 7.17 -70.27 -36.68
C VAL A 20 8.25 -69.19 -36.56
N THR A 21 9.18 -69.09 -37.52
CA THR A 21 10.18 -68.01 -37.50
C THR A 21 9.56 -66.62 -37.64
N PHE A 22 8.56 -66.47 -38.50
CA PHE A 22 7.88 -65.19 -38.69
C PHE A 22 7.13 -64.76 -37.41
N VAL A 23 6.45 -65.69 -36.74
CA VAL A 23 5.78 -65.43 -35.46
C VAL A 23 6.76 -65.08 -34.36
N MET A 24 7.91 -65.76 -34.25
CA MET A 24 8.95 -65.45 -33.26
C MET A 24 9.54 -64.05 -33.46
N ILE A 25 9.78 -63.63 -34.70
CA ILE A 25 10.24 -62.27 -35.02
C ILE A 25 9.16 -61.25 -34.62
N LEU A 26 7.89 -61.52 -34.96
CA LEU A 26 6.77 -60.64 -34.62
C LEU A 26 6.63 -60.45 -33.10
N ILE A 27 6.73 -61.54 -32.33
CA ILE A 27 6.67 -61.50 -30.85
C ILE A 27 7.83 -60.66 -30.30
N THR A 28 9.05 -60.88 -30.78
CA THR A 28 10.24 -60.17 -30.29
C THR A 28 10.17 -58.67 -30.57
N VAL A 29 9.75 -58.29 -31.78
CA VAL A 29 9.58 -56.88 -32.16
C VAL A 29 8.49 -56.24 -31.30
N THR A 30 7.34 -56.89 -31.15
CA THR A 30 6.22 -56.36 -30.34
C THR A 30 6.61 -56.21 -28.87
N ALA A 31 7.26 -57.21 -28.28
CA ALA A 31 7.74 -57.16 -26.90
C ALA A 31 8.78 -56.05 -26.68
N SER A 32 9.73 -55.88 -27.62
CA SER A 32 10.72 -54.80 -27.54
C SER A 32 10.09 -53.41 -27.60
N LEU A 33 9.05 -53.25 -28.44
CA LEU A 33 8.30 -52.01 -28.56
C LEU A 33 7.49 -51.73 -27.30
N SER A 34 6.86 -52.76 -26.72
CA SER A 34 6.13 -52.66 -25.46
C SER A 34 7.03 -52.28 -24.28
N LEU A 35 8.21 -52.89 -24.16
CA LEU A 35 9.18 -52.56 -23.10
C LEU A 35 9.72 -51.13 -23.25
N THR A 36 10.02 -50.71 -24.47
CA THR A 36 10.48 -49.35 -24.76
C THR A 36 9.38 -48.33 -24.45
N GLY A 37 8.13 -48.63 -24.86
CA GLY A 37 6.95 -47.83 -24.55
C GLY A 37 6.69 -47.72 -23.05
N TYR A 38 6.82 -48.83 -22.30
CA TYR A 38 6.67 -48.85 -20.85
C TYR A 38 7.74 -48.02 -20.14
N ASN A 39 9.01 -48.15 -20.54
CA ASN A 39 10.11 -47.36 -19.98
C ASN A 39 9.96 -45.87 -20.29
N LEU A 40 9.46 -45.53 -21.48
CA LEU A 40 9.15 -44.14 -21.83
C LEU A 40 7.99 -43.62 -20.97
N ALA A 41 6.89 -44.36 -20.87
CA ALA A 41 5.71 -43.97 -20.10
C ALA A 41 6.01 -43.78 -18.61
N THR A 42 6.78 -44.70 -18.01
CA THR A 42 7.21 -44.57 -16.60
C THR A 42 8.12 -43.36 -16.39
N ARG A 43 9.05 -43.11 -17.31
CA ARG A 43 9.91 -41.91 -17.25
C ARG A 43 9.10 -40.62 -17.40
N GLU A 44 8.09 -40.59 -18.27
CA GLU A 44 7.18 -39.44 -18.37
C GLU A 44 6.33 -39.27 -17.11
N ALA A 45 5.84 -40.36 -16.51
CA ALA A 45 5.12 -40.28 -15.23
C ALA A 45 5.98 -39.66 -14.11
N TYR A 46 7.27 -40.04 -14.00
CA TYR A 46 8.18 -39.41 -13.05
C TYR A 46 8.43 -37.92 -13.33
N LYS A 47 8.51 -37.53 -14.61
CA LYS A 47 8.65 -36.11 -14.98
C LYS A 47 7.43 -35.29 -14.61
N VAL A 48 6.23 -35.84 -14.83
CA VAL A 48 4.96 -35.18 -14.46
C VAL A 48 4.88 -35.03 -12.94
N ASN A 49 5.21 -36.08 -12.17
CA ASN A 49 5.23 -36.00 -10.72
C ASN A 49 6.21 -34.92 -10.20
N ALA A 50 7.44 -34.89 -10.72
CA ALA A 50 8.43 -33.87 -10.36
C ALA A 50 7.97 -32.44 -10.70
N GLN A 51 7.20 -32.28 -11.79
CA GLN A 51 6.61 -30.99 -12.16
C GLN A 51 5.48 -30.59 -11.21
N LEU A 52 4.53 -31.49 -10.92
CA LEU A 52 3.39 -31.19 -10.05
C LEU A 52 3.83 -30.79 -8.63
N VAL A 53 4.86 -31.45 -8.09
CA VAL A 53 5.38 -31.07 -6.76
C VAL A 53 6.12 -29.74 -6.79
N ALA A 54 6.79 -29.40 -7.90
CA ALA A 54 7.40 -28.09 -8.05
C ALA A 54 6.35 -26.98 -8.17
N ASP A 55 5.25 -27.22 -8.89
CA ASP A 55 4.14 -26.28 -9.00
C ASP A 55 3.48 -26.03 -7.62
N ALA A 56 3.27 -27.09 -6.84
CA ALA A 56 2.77 -26.98 -5.47
C ALA A 56 3.75 -26.20 -4.55
N GLY A 57 5.06 -26.44 -4.68
CA GLY A 57 6.09 -25.71 -3.95
C GLY A 57 6.12 -24.21 -4.32
N LEU A 58 5.86 -23.88 -5.59
CA LEU A 58 5.73 -22.49 -6.06
C LEU A 58 4.49 -21.81 -5.48
N ASP A 59 3.35 -22.50 -5.44
CA ASP A 59 2.13 -21.96 -4.85
C ASP A 59 2.28 -21.69 -3.35
N LEU A 60 2.88 -22.64 -2.62
CA LEU A 60 3.21 -22.46 -1.21
C LEU A 60 4.15 -21.27 -1.01
N ALA A 61 5.20 -21.17 -1.83
CA ALA A 61 6.17 -20.08 -1.75
C ALA A 61 5.51 -18.71 -1.86
N VAL A 62 4.64 -18.51 -2.84
CA VAL A 62 3.93 -17.25 -3.02
C VAL A 62 2.99 -16.98 -1.84
N SER A 63 2.35 -18.00 -1.28
CA SER A 63 1.54 -17.84 -0.06
C SER A 63 2.39 -17.40 1.14
N GLN A 64 3.53 -18.06 1.37
CA GLN A 64 4.40 -17.80 2.51
C GLN A 64 5.05 -16.42 2.43
N ILE A 65 5.51 -15.98 1.25
CA ILE A 65 6.08 -14.63 1.06
C ILE A 65 5.03 -13.54 1.28
N ASN A 66 3.74 -13.84 1.08
CA ASN A 66 2.64 -12.91 1.37
C ASN A 66 2.27 -12.85 2.87
N GLU A 67 2.62 -13.88 3.66
CA GLU A 67 2.46 -13.91 5.12
C GLU A 67 3.68 -13.33 5.84
N ASP A 68 4.89 -13.61 5.33
CA ASP A 68 6.18 -13.17 5.85
C ASP A 68 7.12 -12.76 4.69
N GLU A 69 7.39 -11.46 4.55
CA GLU A 69 8.24 -10.92 3.48
C GLU A 69 9.70 -11.40 3.56
N ASP A 70 10.15 -11.81 4.75
CA ASP A 70 11.50 -12.31 5.02
C ASP A 70 11.62 -13.83 4.84
N TRP A 71 10.55 -14.51 4.40
CA TRP A 71 10.59 -15.95 4.13
C TRP A 71 11.58 -16.28 3.00
N THR A 72 12.61 -17.06 3.33
CA THR A 72 13.73 -17.37 2.41
C THR A 72 13.58 -18.72 1.68
N GLY A 73 12.58 -19.52 2.03
CA GLY A 73 12.40 -20.86 1.48
C GLY A 73 12.05 -21.91 2.53
N THR A 74 12.05 -23.17 2.11
CA THR A 74 11.72 -24.31 3.00
C THR A 74 12.89 -24.73 3.89
N GLY A 75 14.11 -24.21 3.66
CA GLY A 75 15.33 -24.60 4.38
C GLY A 75 15.81 -26.03 4.09
N GLY A 76 15.18 -26.72 3.15
CA GLY A 76 15.49 -28.10 2.74
C GLY A 76 14.35 -28.76 1.98
N GLU A 77 14.48 -30.06 1.69
CA GLU A 77 13.45 -30.83 1.00
C GLU A 77 12.22 -31.08 1.88
N VAL A 78 11.05 -30.82 1.32
CA VAL A 78 9.74 -31.13 1.92
C VAL A 78 9.10 -32.26 1.12
N GLU A 79 8.64 -33.29 1.82
CA GLU A 79 7.89 -34.38 1.21
C GLU A 79 6.44 -33.96 0.96
N LEU A 80 5.99 -34.12 -0.29
CA LEU A 80 4.60 -33.87 -0.66
C LEU A 80 3.81 -35.18 -0.83
N MET A 81 4.49 -36.25 -1.25
CA MET A 81 3.86 -37.55 -1.47
C MET A 81 4.86 -38.69 -1.31
N ASP A 82 4.46 -39.73 -0.58
CA ASP A 82 5.09 -41.06 -0.61
C ASP A 82 4.02 -42.15 -0.80
N SER A 83 4.20 -42.96 -1.84
CA SER A 83 3.29 -44.06 -2.22
C SER A 83 3.94 -45.43 -2.01
N GLY A 84 5.07 -45.50 -1.32
CA GLY A 84 5.87 -46.72 -1.09
C GLY A 84 6.75 -47.12 -2.28
N ASN A 85 6.31 -46.89 -3.51
CA ASN A 85 7.10 -47.15 -4.73
C ASN A 85 7.73 -45.88 -5.32
N ILE A 86 7.11 -44.73 -5.03
CA ILE A 86 7.50 -43.42 -5.54
C ILE A 86 7.35 -42.43 -4.40
N ARG A 87 8.39 -41.64 -4.16
CA ARG A 87 8.37 -40.46 -3.28
C ARG A 87 8.64 -39.21 -4.09
N SER A 88 7.91 -38.14 -3.85
CA SER A 88 8.13 -36.84 -4.49
C SER A 88 8.31 -35.74 -3.45
N THR A 89 9.39 -34.97 -3.61
CA THR A 89 9.75 -33.86 -2.71
C THR A 89 9.89 -32.57 -3.51
N TYR A 90 9.80 -31.44 -2.84
CA TYR A 90 10.16 -30.14 -3.40
C TYR A 90 11.02 -29.36 -2.41
N GLU A 91 11.78 -28.41 -2.94
CA GLU A 91 12.59 -27.47 -2.17
C GLU A 91 12.43 -26.10 -2.80
N THR A 92 12.16 -25.09 -1.97
CA THR A 92 11.97 -23.71 -2.42
C THR A 92 13.06 -22.82 -1.85
N VAL A 93 13.63 -21.96 -2.69
CA VAL A 93 14.57 -20.89 -2.32
C VAL A 93 14.07 -19.57 -2.89
N VAL A 94 14.07 -18.52 -2.06
CA VAL A 94 13.65 -17.17 -2.45
C VAL A 94 14.85 -16.25 -2.39
N THR A 95 15.10 -15.54 -3.50
CA THR A 95 16.16 -14.52 -3.57
C THR A 95 15.54 -13.16 -3.84
N THR A 96 15.78 -12.19 -2.96
CA THR A 96 15.33 -10.80 -3.15
C THR A 96 16.30 -10.07 -4.09
N ALA A 97 15.77 -9.38 -5.10
CA ALA A 97 16.57 -8.57 -6.01
C ALA A 97 17.11 -7.31 -5.31
N ALA A 98 18.15 -6.71 -5.87
CA ALA A 98 18.79 -5.52 -5.30
C ALA A 98 17.87 -4.28 -5.25
N ASP A 99 16.79 -4.28 -6.03
CA ASP A 99 15.79 -3.21 -6.04
C ASP A 99 14.79 -3.30 -4.87
N GLY A 100 14.70 -4.44 -4.18
CA GLY A 100 13.73 -4.68 -3.11
C GLY A 100 12.26 -4.80 -3.56
N GLU A 101 12.01 -4.78 -4.86
CA GLU A 101 10.66 -4.74 -5.47
C GLU A 101 10.34 -6.01 -6.29
N SER A 102 11.35 -6.86 -6.49
CA SER A 102 11.21 -8.17 -7.11
C SER A 102 11.91 -9.26 -6.29
N LYS A 103 11.34 -10.47 -6.31
CA LYS A 103 11.97 -11.68 -5.78
C LYS A 103 11.92 -12.77 -6.84
N THR A 104 12.97 -13.57 -6.91
CA THR A 104 12.98 -14.79 -7.73
C THR A 104 12.76 -15.98 -6.81
N VAL A 105 11.67 -16.71 -7.06
CA VAL A 105 11.33 -17.96 -6.36
C VAL A 105 11.81 -19.12 -7.22
N SER A 106 12.75 -19.89 -6.68
CA SER A 106 13.32 -21.06 -7.33
C SER A 106 12.81 -22.32 -6.63
N VAL A 107 12.15 -23.21 -7.36
CA VAL A 107 11.61 -24.46 -6.82
C VAL A 107 12.17 -25.66 -7.56
N THR A 108 12.70 -26.61 -6.80
CA THR A 108 13.24 -27.86 -7.31
C THR A 108 12.35 -29.01 -6.89
N GLY A 109 11.61 -29.58 -7.85
CA GLY A 109 10.83 -30.80 -7.66
C GLY A 109 11.63 -32.06 -7.98
N ARG A 110 11.55 -33.06 -7.11
CA ARG A 110 12.31 -34.30 -7.21
C ARG A 110 11.38 -35.50 -7.08
N THR A 111 11.63 -36.54 -7.87
CA THR A 111 10.93 -37.82 -7.78
C THR A 111 11.91 -38.96 -7.60
N TYR A 112 11.71 -39.76 -6.56
CA TYR A 112 12.53 -40.90 -6.16
C TYR A 112 11.79 -42.20 -6.51
N SER A 113 12.51 -43.16 -7.08
CA SER A 113 12.02 -44.53 -7.25
C SER A 113 13.20 -45.51 -7.15
N PRO A 114 13.18 -46.47 -6.21
CA PRO A 114 12.18 -46.66 -5.15
C PRO A 114 12.12 -45.48 -4.16
N SER A 115 11.06 -45.36 -3.35
CA SER A 115 10.82 -44.19 -2.48
C SER A 115 11.98 -43.89 -1.53
N GLY A 116 12.61 -44.92 -0.97
CA GLY A 116 13.77 -44.82 -0.08
C GLY A 116 15.11 -44.48 -0.76
N SER A 117 15.13 -44.23 -2.07
CA SER A 117 16.35 -43.83 -2.78
C SER A 117 16.88 -42.49 -2.26
N ALA A 118 18.19 -42.40 -2.02
CA ALA A 118 18.85 -41.14 -1.68
C ALA A 118 19.07 -40.23 -2.90
N THR A 119 19.06 -40.80 -4.11
CA THR A 119 19.24 -40.05 -5.36
C THR A 119 17.92 -39.96 -6.13
N PRO A 120 17.49 -38.76 -6.55
CA PRO A 120 16.28 -38.61 -7.33
C PRO A 120 16.43 -39.24 -8.71
N LYS A 121 15.36 -39.87 -9.19
CA LYS A 121 15.29 -40.44 -10.55
C LYS A 121 15.10 -39.34 -11.59
N ILE A 122 14.31 -38.31 -11.24
CA ILE A 122 14.08 -37.11 -12.04
C ILE A 122 14.10 -35.89 -11.11
N THR A 123 14.76 -34.84 -11.58
CA THR A 123 14.75 -33.51 -10.97
C THR A 123 14.24 -32.50 -11.99
N ARG A 124 13.40 -31.56 -11.57
CA ARG A 124 12.93 -30.43 -12.38
C ARG A 124 13.02 -29.14 -11.57
N LYS A 125 13.63 -28.13 -12.17
CA LYS A 125 13.77 -26.80 -11.58
C LYS A 125 12.89 -25.79 -12.31
N TYR A 126 12.20 -24.96 -11.55
CA TYR A 126 11.34 -23.90 -12.04
C TYR A 126 11.68 -22.60 -11.32
N GLU A 127 11.64 -21.50 -12.06
CA GLU A 127 11.83 -20.17 -11.53
C GLU A 127 10.63 -19.30 -11.87
N VAL A 128 10.14 -18.59 -10.86
CA VAL A 128 9.06 -17.62 -10.98
C VAL A 128 9.57 -16.30 -10.45
N ASP A 129 9.54 -15.29 -11.30
CA ASP A 129 9.71 -13.92 -10.84
C ASP A 129 8.39 -13.47 -10.24
N VAL A 130 8.43 -13.19 -8.94
CA VAL A 130 7.37 -12.49 -8.25
C VAL A 130 7.75 -11.03 -8.14
N VAL A 131 6.79 -10.18 -8.43
CA VAL A 131 6.94 -8.75 -8.16
C VAL A 131 5.98 -8.39 -7.07
N ALA A 132 6.38 -7.42 -6.26
CA ALA A 132 5.43 -6.75 -5.42
C ALA A 132 4.41 -6.09 -6.35
N VAL A 133 3.17 -6.59 -6.34
CA VAL A 133 2.03 -5.77 -6.73
C VAL A 133 1.46 -5.28 -5.45
N THR A 134 1.94 -4.12 -5.06
CA THR A 134 1.22 -3.44 -4.02
C THR A 134 -0.12 -3.00 -4.58
N SER A 135 -1.20 -3.47 -3.97
CA SER A 135 -2.44 -2.70 -3.98
C SER A 135 -2.13 -1.40 -3.21
N GLY A 136 -1.65 -0.39 -3.95
CA GLY A 136 -1.19 0.94 -3.51
C GLY A 136 -0.25 1.00 -2.30
N THR A 137 1.04 1.13 -2.60
CA THR A 137 2.09 1.62 -1.68
C THR A 137 2.47 3.02 -2.12
N GLY A 138 1.47 3.87 -2.28
CA GLY A 138 1.71 5.30 -2.38
C GLY A 138 1.62 5.84 -0.97
N ALA A 139 2.76 6.08 -0.33
CA ALA A 139 2.80 6.57 1.04
C ALA A 139 1.69 7.61 1.29
N SER A 140 0.82 7.27 2.26
CA SER A 140 -0.55 7.76 2.35
C SER A 140 -0.59 9.27 2.20
N SER A 141 -1.45 9.77 1.33
CA SER A 141 -1.58 11.21 1.11
C SER A 141 -2.65 11.81 2.00
N VAL A 142 -3.55 10.97 2.52
CA VAL A 142 -4.61 11.36 3.43
C VAL A 142 -4.61 10.39 4.61
N VAL A 143 -4.22 10.87 5.78
CA VAL A 143 -4.25 10.09 7.02
C VAL A 143 -5.10 10.83 8.05
N SER A 144 -6.31 10.35 8.28
CA SER A 144 -7.22 10.93 9.26
C SER A 144 -7.23 10.15 10.57
N GLY A 145 -7.24 10.87 11.68
CA GLY A 145 -7.51 10.32 13.00
C GLY A 145 -8.98 9.98 13.21
N VAL A 146 -9.38 9.84 14.48
CA VAL A 146 -10.69 9.28 14.87
C VAL A 146 -11.87 10.22 14.61
N GLY A 147 -11.58 11.50 14.33
CA GLY A 147 -12.57 12.48 13.88
C GLY A 147 -12.95 12.35 12.41
N GLY A 148 -12.19 11.59 11.63
CA GLY A 148 -12.60 11.14 10.29
C GLY A 148 -12.40 12.13 9.13
N LEU A 149 -12.82 11.67 7.95
CA LEU A 149 -12.69 12.37 6.68
C LEU A 149 -14.05 12.83 6.18
N ILE A 150 -14.17 14.12 5.87
CA ILE A 150 -15.39 14.75 5.36
C ILE A 150 -15.08 15.33 3.97
N LEU A 151 -15.84 14.90 2.95
CA LEU A 151 -15.81 15.48 1.61
C LEU A 151 -17.18 16.03 1.25
N GLY A 152 -17.23 17.28 0.81
CA GLY A 152 -18.45 17.91 0.34
C GLY A 152 -18.23 18.79 -0.88
N ASN A 153 -19.33 19.11 -1.57
CA ASN A 153 -19.41 20.07 -2.67
C ASN A 153 -18.28 19.91 -3.71
N ASN A 154 -18.30 18.80 -4.44
CA ASN A 154 -17.35 18.43 -5.49
C ASN A 154 -15.88 18.34 -5.03
N ALA A 155 -15.61 18.17 -3.73
CA ALA A 155 -14.26 17.91 -3.25
C ALA A 155 -13.72 16.57 -3.80
N LYS A 156 -12.43 16.53 -4.16
CA LYS A 156 -11.80 15.37 -4.80
C LYS A 156 -10.46 14.98 -4.17
N ILE A 157 -10.26 13.68 -4.02
CA ILE A 157 -8.96 13.04 -3.77
C ILE A 157 -8.67 12.21 -5.02
N THR A 158 -7.70 12.60 -5.84
CA THR A 158 -7.54 12.09 -7.21
C THR A 158 -6.54 10.92 -7.35
N GLY A 159 -6.04 10.37 -6.24
CA GLY A 159 -4.93 9.42 -6.18
C GLY A 159 -4.55 9.08 -4.73
N GLY A 160 -3.42 8.37 -4.55
CA GLY A 160 -2.78 8.03 -3.26
C GLY A 160 -3.66 7.35 -2.22
N ASP A 161 -3.04 6.77 -1.20
CA ASP A 161 -3.79 5.99 -0.23
C ASP A 161 -4.51 6.89 0.78
N VAL A 162 -5.73 6.50 1.10
CA VAL A 162 -6.62 7.18 2.05
C VAL A 162 -6.84 6.26 3.24
N VAL A 163 -6.27 6.64 4.38
CA VAL A 163 -6.40 5.92 5.64
C VAL A 163 -7.17 6.78 6.64
N VAL A 164 -8.22 6.21 7.22
CA VAL A 164 -9.13 6.93 8.11
C VAL A 164 -9.42 6.10 9.35
N ASN A 165 -8.94 6.52 10.50
CA ASN A 165 -9.28 5.84 11.74
C ASN A 165 -10.75 6.05 12.11
N GLY A 166 -11.29 7.25 11.86
CA GLY A 166 -12.68 7.61 12.17
C GLY A 166 -13.72 7.16 11.14
N ARG A 167 -14.63 8.07 10.79
CA ARG A 167 -15.68 7.88 9.78
C ARG A 167 -15.35 8.62 8.49
N VAL A 168 -15.91 8.17 7.37
CA VAL A 168 -15.86 8.86 6.08
C VAL A 168 -17.26 9.37 5.75
N THR A 169 -17.41 10.67 5.53
CA THR A 169 -18.68 11.29 5.10
C THR A 169 -18.47 11.99 3.78
N MET A 170 -19.24 11.60 2.77
CA MET A 170 -19.17 12.15 1.41
C MET A 170 -20.52 12.75 1.01
N SER A 171 -20.51 13.90 0.34
CA SER A 171 -21.72 14.56 -0.17
C SER A 171 -21.46 15.31 -1.49
N ASN A 172 -22.54 15.62 -2.22
CA ASN A 172 -22.58 16.55 -3.36
C ASN A 172 -21.46 16.33 -4.40
N ASN A 173 -21.49 15.20 -5.11
CA ASN A 173 -20.53 14.80 -6.15
C ASN A 173 -19.05 14.75 -5.69
N SER A 174 -18.81 14.57 -4.39
CA SER A 174 -17.44 14.33 -3.90
C SER A 174 -16.91 12.99 -4.37
N GLN A 175 -15.59 12.90 -4.50
CA GLN A 175 -14.94 11.77 -5.16
C GLN A 175 -13.63 11.38 -4.47
N ILE A 176 -13.42 10.07 -4.30
CA ILE A 176 -12.13 9.48 -3.92
C ILE A 176 -11.68 8.55 -5.05
N GLY A 177 -10.45 8.70 -5.52
CA GLY A 177 -9.90 8.00 -6.67
C GLY A 177 -10.54 8.39 -8.00
N LEU A 178 -10.02 7.84 -9.09
CA LEU A 178 -10.55 8.01 -10.44
C LEU A 178 -10.90 6.62 -11.02
N SER A 179 -11.85 6.55 -11.94
CA SER A 179 -12.17 5.28 -12.61
C SER A 179 -10.96 4.69 -13.37
N THR A 180 -10.07 5.56 -13.86
CA THR A 180 -8.83 5.21 -14.55
C THR A 180 -7.62 5.08 -13.62
N ASN A 181 -7.76 5.47 -12.35
CA ASN A 181 -6.71 5.42 -11.34
C ASN A 181 -7.34 5.21 -9.96
N ALA A 182 -7.67 3.96 -9.68
CA ALA A 182 -8.24 3.57 -8.39
C ALA A 182 -7.19 3.70 -7.28
N VAL A 183 -7.65 3.97 -6.06
CA VAL A 183 -6.79 4.14 -4.88
C VAL A 183 -7.08 3.08 -3.83
N ASN A 184 -6.39 3.08 -2.69
CA ASN A 184 -6.86 2.33 -1.53
C ASN A 184 -7.60 3.24 -0.57
N VAL A 185 -8.69 2.70 -0.01
CA VAL A 185 -9.39 3.30 1.12
C VAL A 185 -9.41 2.29 2.25
N ARG A 186 -8.87 2.68 3.41
CA ARG A 186 -8.83 1.87 4.63
C ARG A 186 -9.52 2.63 5.76
N VAL A 187 -10.53 2.04 6.39
CA VAL A 187 -11.33 2.72 7.43
C VAL A 187 -11.48 1.86 8.69
N ALA A 188 -10.93 2.31 9.81
CA ALA A 188 -10.87 1.53 11.05
C ALA A 188 -12.14 1.61 11.92
N HIS A 189 -12.98 2.64 11.72
CA HIS A 189 -14.20 2.87 12.50
C HIS A 189 -13.97 3.03 14.02
N GLN A 190 -12.94 3.77 14.40
CA GLN A 190 -12.52 4.02 15.79
C GLN A 190 -13.16 5.29 16.40
N SER A 191 -14.41 5.58 16.06
CA SER A 191 -15.10 6.79 16.51
C SER A 191 -16.06 6.55 17.69
N CYS A 192 -15.87 5.50 18.49
CA CYS A 192 -16.76 5.15 19.61
C CYS A 192 -16.14 5.45 20.98
N PRO A 193 -16.95 5.55 22.06
CA PRO A 193 -18.41 5.61 22.06
C PRO A 193 -18.96 6.96 21.57
N GLN A 194 -20.23 6.99 21.19
CA GLN A 194 -20.99 8.21 20.84
C GLN A 194 -22.27 8.25 21.70
N PRO A 195 -22.42 9.19 22.65
CA PRO A 195 -21.52 10.30 22.98
C PRO A 195 -20.17 9.85 23.58
N ALA A 196 -19.14 10.67 23.41
CA ALA A 196 -17.80 10.37 23.88
C ALA A 196 -17.68 10.35 25.42
N THR A 197 -16.90 9.39 25.93
CA THR A 197 -16.56 9.24 27.35
C THR A 197 -15.04 9.22 27.52
N SER A 198 -14.54 8.94 28.73
CA SER A 198 -13.10 8.72 28.97
C SER A 198 -12.52 7.55 28.18
N ALA A 199 -13.34 6.61 27.71
CA ALA A 199 -12.92 5.47 26.90
C ALA A 199 -12.88 5.76 25.39
N TYR A 200 -13.08 7.01 24.98
CA TYR A 200 -12.89 7.43 23.58
C TYR A 200 -11.38 7.67 23.31
N PRO A 201 -10.83 7.22 22.18
CA PRO A 201 -11.47 6.49 21.09
C PRO A 201 -11.33 4.97 21.20
N GLN A 202 -12.33 4.23 20.73
CA GLN A 202 -12.31 2.78 20.57
C GLN A 202 -12.94 2.36 19.24
N VAL A 203 -12.54 1.20 18.71
CA VAL A 203 -13.16 0.58 17.53
C VAL A 203 -14.63 0.31 17.83
N CYS A 204 -15.50 0.83 16.98
CA CYS A 204 -16.93 0.64 17.12
C CYS A 204 -17.30 -0.85 16.92
N GLY A 205 -18.15 -1.39 17.80
CA GLY A 205 -18.71 -2.73 17.60
C GLY A 205 -19.82 -2.76 16.54
N PRO A 206 -20.28 -3.96 16.13
CA PRO A 206 -21.45 -4.12 15.27
C PRO A 206 -22.67 -3.36 15.82
N GLY A 207 -23.45 -2.73 14.95
CA GLY A 207 -24.66 -1.98 15.34
C GLY A 207 -24.45 -0.48 15.59
N ASN A 208 -23.19 0.01 15.64
CA ASN A 208 -22.88 1.44 15.78
C ASN A 208 -22.94 2.23 14.45
N GLY A 209 -23.72 1.75 13.48
CA GLY A 209 -23.79 2.30 12.12
C GLY A 209 -22.64 1.84 11.22
N GLN A 210 -22.58 2.39 10.00
CA GLN A 210 -21.52 2.12 9.03
C GLN A 210 -20.49 3.26 9.03
N PRO A 211 -19.18 2.99 8.91
CA PRO A 211 -18.16 4.03 8.96
C PRO A 211 -18.14 4.94 7.73
N ILE A 212 -18.58 4.45 6.57
CA ILE A 212 -18.61 5.21 5.32
C ILE A 212 -20.06 5.56 4.98
N THR A 213 -20.36 6.85 4.99
CA THR A 213 -21.66 7.40 4.58
C THR A 213 -21.49 8.27 3.35
N MET A 214 -22.28 8.02 2.31
CA MET A 214 -22.19 8.73 1.04
C MET A 214 -23.55 9.27 0.61
N GLY A 215 -23.60 10.57 0.36
CA GLY A 215 -24.74 11.25 -0.25
C GLY A 215 -24.84 10.99 -1.75
N SER A 216 -26.01 11.33 -2.32
CA SER A 216 -26.32 11.16 -3.73
C SER A 216 -25.20 11.69 -4.64
N ASN A 217 -24.80 10.88 -5.62
CA ASN A 217 -23.75 11.14 -6.61
C ASN A 217 -22.29 11.13 -6.14
N SER A 218 -22.02 10.89 -4.85
CA SER A 218 -20.64 10.71 -4.39
C SER A 218 -20.09 9.36 -4.86
N ARG A 219 -18.79 9.27 -5.17
CA ARG A 219 -18.15 8.06 -5.74
C ARG A 219 -16.83 7.75 -5.04
N ILE A 220 -16.58 6.47 -4.80
CA ILE A 220 -15.26 5.95 -4.42
C ILE A 220 -14.80 4.98 -5.50
N TYR A 221 -13.66 5.29 -6.14
CA TYR A 221 -12.96 4.42 -7.06
C TYR A 221 -11.73 3.85 -6.34
N ALA A 222 -11.92 2.74 -5.63
CA ALA A 222 -10.89 2.21 -4.74
C ALA A 222 -11.10 0.73 -4.38
N ASP A 223 -10.03 0.11 -3.89
CA ASP A 223 -10.11 -1.06 -3.02
C ASP A 223 -10.47 -0.58 -1.62
N VAL A 224 -11.70 -0.83 -1.18
CA VAL A 224 -12.23 -0.35 0.09
C VAL A 224 -12.27 -1.48 1.11
N ARG A 225 -11.51 -1.32 2.20
CA ARG A 225 -11.59 -2.17 3.39
C ARG A 225 -12.01 -1.32 4.58
N ALA A 226 -13.12 -1.66 5.21
CA ALA A 226 -13.73 -0.81 6.22
C ALA A 226 -14.44 -1.63 7.31
N THR A 227 -13.97 -1.48 8.55
CA THR A 227 -14.50 -2.21 9.71
C THR A 227 -15.98 -1.89 9.95
N ASN A 228 -16.84 -2.92 9.92
CA ASN A 228 -18.30 -2.82 10.00
C ASN A 228 -19.00 -2.14 8.80
N GLN A 229 -18.35 -2.02 7.64
CA GLN A 229 -19.02 -1.61 6.41
C GLN A 229 -19.71 -2.81 5.76
N THR A 230 -21.01 -2.72 5.50
CA THR A 230 -21.80 -3.79 4.87
C THR A 230 -22.27 -3.44 3.47
N THR A 231 -22.27 -2.15 3.12
CA THR A 231 -22.81 -1.65 1.85
C THR A 231 -21.71 -1.00 1.01
N GLY A 232 -21.50 -1.52 -0.22
CA GLY A 232 -20.55 -0.98 -1.20
C GLY A 232 -21.18 -0.03 -2.23
N THR A 233 -22.39 0.47 -2.00
CA THR A 233 -23.11 1.34 -2.95
C THR A 233 -22.24 2.53 -3.35
N ASN A 234 -22.10 2.77 -4.66
CA ASN A 234 -21.27 3.82 -5.25
C ASN A 234 -19.75 3.70 -4.97
N MET A 235 -19.28 2.52 -4.55
CA MET A 235 -17.87 2.12 -4.49
C MET A 235 -17.58 1.16 -5.65
N SER A 236 -16.51 1.39 -6.41
CA SER A 236 -16.16 0.56 -7.57
C SER A 236 -14.66 0.51 -7.82
N ASN A 237 -14.20 -0.42 -8.66
CA ASN A 237 -12.82 -0.56 -9.11
C ASN A 237 -11.80 -0.73 -7.96
N PRO A 238 -11.82 -1.86 -7.21
CA PRO A 238 -12.77 -2.96 -7.22
C PRO A 238 -14.04 -2.74 -6.37
N GLY A 239 -14.06 -1.72 -5.50
CA GLY A 239 -15.18 -1.44 -4.59
C GLY A 239 -14.94 -1.99 -3.17
N LEU A 240 -16.02 -2.24 -2.44
CA LEU A 240 -15.95 -2.79 -1.08
C LEU A 240 -15.56 -4.26 -1.09
N VAL A 241 -14.50 -4.61 -0.36
CA VAL A 241 -14.17 -5.99 -0.02
C VAL A 241 -14.97 -6.36 1.23
N ALA A 242 -16.05 -7.11 1.03
CA ALA A 242 -17.02 -7.39 2.09
C ALA A 242 -16.40 -8.24 3.21
N GLY A 243 -16.64 -7.85 4.47
CA GLY A 243 -16.19 -8.60 5.65
C GLY A 243 -14.74 -8.34 6.08
N GLU A 244 -13.96 -7.58 5.29
CA GLU A 244 -12.62 -7.15 5.68
C GLU A 244 -12.68 -6.13 6.83
N THR A 245 -11.69 -6.22 7.71
CA THR A 245 -11.48 -5.27 8.81
C THR A 245 -10.15 -4.55 8.62
N PHE A 246 -10.02 -3.40 9.25
CA PHE A 246 -8.79 -2.62 9.26
C PHE A 246 -8.55 -2.11 10.68
N ASP A 247 -7.36 -2.39 11.21
CA ASP A 247 -6.97 -1.93 12.53
C ASP A 247 -6.63 -0.43 12.52
N PRO A 248 -6.94 0.32 13.59
CA PRO A 248 -6.53 1.71 13.69
C PRO A 248 -5.02 1.84 13.61
N ILE A 249 -4.54 2.85 12.87
CA ILE A 249 -3.12 3.18 12.80
C ILE A 249 -2.81 4.38 13.69
N ASP A 250 -1.60 4.45 14.23
CA ASP A 250 -1.16 5.66 14.88
C ASP A 250 -0.96 6.77 13.84
N LEU A 251 -1.35 8.00 14.21
CA LEU A 251 -0.97 9.17 13.41
C LEU A 251 0.57 9.30 13.44
N PRO A 252 1.19 9.86 12.38
CA PRO A 252 2.61 10.13 12.36
C PRO A 252 3.07 10.84 13.64
N THR A 253 4.31 10.59 14.07
CA THR A 253 4.91 11.27 15.23
C THR A 253 6.00 12.23 14.77
N TYR A 254 6.17 13.33 15.52
CA TYR A 254 7.19 14.33 15.25
C TYR A 254 7.76 14.83 16.56
N ASP A 255 9.09 14.93 16.60
CA ASP A 255 9.85 15.32 17.77
C ASP A 255 9.81 16.83 17.97
N ARG A 256 8.72 17.28 18.60
CA ARG A 256 8.47 18.67 18.97
C ARG A 256 9.54 19.22 19.92
N ASP A 257 9.99 18.41 20.88
CA ASP A 257 10.95 18.85 21.89
C ASP A 257 12.34 19.04 21.27
N ALA A 258 12.75 18.17 20.35
CA ALA A 258 13.96 18.39 19.55
C ALA A 258 13.87 19.67 18.71
N GLN A 259 12.73 19.97 18.07
CA GLN A 259 12.60 21.23 17.32
C GLN A 259 12.70 22.46 18.23
N LYS A 260 12.08 22.43 19.42
CA LYS A 260 12.20 23.52 20.40
C LYS A 260 13.64 23.68 20.91
N ALA A 261 14.34 22.57 21.16
CA ALA A 261 15.73 22.58 21.59
C ALA A 261 16.70 23.06 20.49
N ALA A 262 16.36 22.84 19.22
CA ALA A 262 17.18 23.24 18.09
C ALA A 262 17.12 24.75 17.77
N VAL A 263 16.23 25.53 18.41
CA VAL A 263 16.08 26.97 18.15
C VAL A 263 17.38 27.72 18.38
N THR A 264 17.87 28.41 17.34
CA THR A 264 19.08 29.25 17.40
C THR A 264 18.78 30.73 17.38
N THR A 265 17.59 31.13 16.93
CA THR A 265 17.23 32.54 16.76
C THR A 265 15.80 32.77 17.22
N THR A 266 15.58 33.78 18.05
CA THR A 266 14.23 34.19 18.50
C THR A 266 13.94 35.61 18.05
N VAL A 267 12.78 35.81 17.44
CA VAL A 267 12.32 37.11 16.93
C VAL A 267 10.86 37.32 17.33
N ASN A 268 10.45 38.57 17.50
CA ASN A 268 9.03 38.90 17.74
C ASN A 268 8.31 39.03 16.40
N ALA A 269 7.04 38.61 16.32
CA ALA A 269 6.23 38.75 15.12
C ALA A 269 6.13 40.22 14.66
N SER A 270 6.07 41.17 15.62
CA SER A 270 6.05 42.61 15.35
C SER A 270 7.34 43.14 14.70
N SER A 271 8.48 42.46 14.90
CA SER A 271 9.77 42.83 14.29
C SER A 271 9.99 42.22 12.91
N ILE A 272 9.03 41.45 12.38
CA ILE A 272 9.07 40.91 11.01
C ILE A 272 7.94 41.52 10.16
N PRO A 273 7.79 42.85 10.08
CA PRO A 273 6.78 43.45 9.22
C PRO A 273 7.12 43.08 7.78
N CYS A 274 6.21 42.39 7.12
CA CYS A 274 6.26 42.24 5.69
C CYS A 274 5.39 43.34 5.08
N GLY A 275 6.04 44.41 4.60
CA GLY A 275 5.35 45.48 3.90
C GLY A 275 4.69 44.99 2.61
N ASN A 276 3.94 45.87 1.95
CA ASN A 276 3.31 45.54 0.67
C ASN A 276 4.39 45.15 -0.37
N ASN A 277 4.27 43.94 -0.93
CA ASN A 277 5.25 43.34 -1.84
C ASN A 277 6.65 43.17 -1.22
N GLY A 278 6.76 43.13 0.11
CA GLY A 278 8.03 42.94 0.80
C GLY A 278 8.55 41.50 0.65
N THR A 279 9.87 41.34 0.81
CA THR A 279 10.51 40.03 0.96
C THR A 279 11.17 39.91 2.32
N ARG A 280 11.02 38.76 2.97
CA ARG A 280 11.70 38.41 4.21
C ARG A 280 12.23 37.00 4.14
N THR A 281 13.19 36.71 5.01
CA THR A 281 13.76 35.38 5.16
C THR A 281 13.58 34.94 6.59
N TRP A 282 13.04 33.73 6.77
CA TRP A 282 13.07 33.02 8.03
C TRP A 282 14.25 32.04 7.96
N ALA A 283 15.29 32.35 8.73
CA ALA A 283 16.45 31.48 8.85
C ALA A 283 16.05 30.13 9.45
N ALA A 284 16.88 29.11 9.20
CA ALA A 284 16.68 27.81 9.84
C ALA A 284 16.67 27.95 11.39
N ASN A 285 15.84 27.15 12.03
CA ASN A 285 15.67 27.08 13.49
C ASN A 285 15.28 28.42 14.14
N THR A 286 14.43 29.19 13.46
CA THR A 286 13.89 30.45 13.98
C THR A 286 12.63 30.22 14.81
N LYS A 287 12.59 30.80 16.01
CA LYS A 287 11.38 30.96 16.82
C LYS A 287 10.78 32.36 16.61
N ILE A 288 9.51 32.41 16.23
CA ILE A 288 8.73 33.63 16.09
C ILE A 288 7.74 33.72 17.25
N VAL A 289 7.91 34.72 18.10
CA VAL A 289 7.04 34.97 19.25
C VAL A 289 5.86 35.84 18.82
N GLY A 290 4.65 35.32 18.96
CA GLY A 290 3.40 35.98 18.58
C GLY A 290 2.85 35.52 17.23
N THR A 291 1.91 36.31 16.69
CA THR A 291 1.15 35.98 15.47
C THR A 291 1.65 36.79 14.27
N PRO A 292 2.51 36.23 13.39
CA PRO A 292 2.85 36.89 12.13
C PRO A 292 1.63 36.96 11.19
N THR A 293 1.37 38.16 10.67
CA THR A 293 0.41 38.40 9.59
C THR A 293 1.18 38.70 8.31
N ILE A 294 1.04 37.82 7.33
CA ILE A 294 1.77 37.82 6.07
C ILE A 294 0.75 38.07 4.97
N GLY A 295 0.72 39.29 4.45
CA GLY A 295 -0.29 39.73 3.50
C GLY A 295 0.28 40.52 2.32
N ASN A 296 -0.61 41.00 1.46
CA ASN A 296 -0.35 42.00 0.43
C ASN A 296 0.87 41.69 -0.45
N ASN A 297 0.85 40.51 -1.08
CA ASN A 297 1.93 39.97 -1.94
C ASN A 297 3.29 39.81 -1.24
N CYS A 298 3.32 39.79 0.10
CA CYS A 298 4.54 39.49 0.84
C CYS A 298 5.11 38.12 0.44
N THR A 299 6.43 38.04 0.28
CA THR A 299 7.15 36.78 0.07
C THR A 299 8.06 36.46 1.25
N ILE A 300 7.88 35.29 1.84
CA ILE A 300 8.74 34.75 2.91
C ILE A 300 9.55 33.59 2.34
N THR A 301 10.88 33.67 2.42
CA THR A 301 11.76 32.52 2.13
C THR A 301 12.07 31.78 3.42
N VAL A 302 11.74 30.49 3.49
CA VAL A 302 12.02 29.61 4.63
C VAL A 302 13.25 28.76 4.33
N GLN A 303 14.29 28.91 5.14
CA GLN A 303 15.58 28.21 4.95
C GLN A 303 15.70 26.90 5.73
N GLY A 304 14.81 26.65 6.68
CA GLY A 304 14.81 25.46 7.53
C GLY A 304 13.63 25.47 8.50
N ASN A 305 13.71 24.71 9.58
CA ASN A 305 12.61 24.58 10.53
C ASN A 305 12.27 25.91 11.20
N VAL A 306 10.99 26.18 11.42
CA VAL A 306 10.48 27.40 12.06
C VAL A 306 9.45 27.04 13.11
N TRP A 307 9.52 27.68 14.27
CA TRP A 307 8.52 27.55 15.33
C TRP A 307 7.82 28.88 15.56
N VAL A 308 6.50 28.91 15.50
CA VAL A 308 5.67 30.10 15.78
C VAL A 308 4.82 29.86 17.01
N THR A 309 4.95 30.72 18.03
CA THR A 309 4.22 30.55 19.30
C THR A 309 2.75 31.00 19.21
N GLY A 310 2.42 31.87 18.25
CA GLY A 310 1.06 32.31 17.95
C GLY A 310 0.49 31.64 16.72
N ASN A 311 -0.45 32.31 16.04
CA ASN A 311 -1.02 31.84 14.78
C ASN A 311 -0.15 32.29 13.59
N ILE A 312 -0.37 31.74 12.40
CA ILE A 312 0.12 32.33 11.15
C ILE A 312 -1.07 32.68 10.29
N ASN A 313 -1.15 33.94 9.86
CA ASN A 313 -2.18 34.40 8.93
C ASN A 313 -1.52 34.74 7.59
N LEU A 314 -1.72 33.92 6.57
CA LEU A 314 -1.18 34.10 5.22
C LEU A 314 -2.31 34.49 4.25
N GLY A 315 -2.26 35.68 3.67
CA GLY A 315 -3.38 36.21 2.88
C GLY A 315 -2.96 37.06 1.70
N ASN A 316 -3.94 37.44 0.87
CA ASN A 316 -3.81 38.45 -0.18
C ASN A 316 -2.59 38.24 -1.09
N ASN A 317 -2.56 37.08 -1.76
CA ASN A 317 -1.49 36.62 -2.66
C ASN A 317 -0.09 36.52 -2.04
N ALA A 318 0.01 36.48 -0.71
CA ALA A 318 1.29 36.24 -0.03
C ALA A 318 1.83 34.83 -0.32
N ARG A 319 3.15 34.70 -0.27
CA ARG A 319 3.87 33.49 -0.66
C ARG A 319 4.86 33.08 0.42
N ILE A 320 4.89 31.80 0.75
CA ILE A 320 6.00 31.16 1.45
C ILE A 320 6.76 30.34 0.40
N ILE A 321 8.06 30.56 0.28
CA ILE A 321 8.93 29.86 -0.67
C ILE A 321 9.95 29.06 0.12
N ILE A 322 10.09 27.79 -0.21
CA ILE A 322 11.14 26.95 0.36
C ILE A 322 12.47 27.26 -0.31
N ALA A 323 13.51 27.54 0.47
CA ALA A 323 14.83 27.84 -0.06
C ALA A 323 15.40 26.64 -0.84
N ASN A 324 16.13 26.91 -1.92
CA ASN A 324 16.81 25.88 -2.70
C ASN A 324 17.94 25.18 -1.93
N THR A 325 18.39 25.77 -0.82
CA THR A 325 19.38 25.16 0.09
C THR A 325 18.77 24.10 1.01
N ALA A 326 17.45 23.99 1.10
CA ALA A 326 16.79 23.01 1.95
C ALA A 326 16.86 21.61 1.33
N ALA A 327 17.66 20.73 1.94
CA ALA A 327 17.80 19.33 1.52
C ALA A 327 16.57 18.47 1.86
N GLN A 328 15.81 18.87 2.88
CA GLN A 328 14.59 18.23 3.34
C GLN A 328 13.45 19.27 3.44
N PRO A 329 12.17 18.85 3.35
CA PRO A 329 11.05 19.74 3.61
C PRO A 329 11.17 20.37 5.00
N PRO A 330 11.24 21.71 5.14
CA PRO A 330 11.32 22.32 6.45
C PRO A 330 10.00 22.19 7.21
N THR A 331 10.08 21.97 8.51
CA THR A 331 8.93 21.93 9.40
C THR A 331 8.59 23.34 9.91
N ILE A 332 7.37 23.79 9.64
CA ILE A 332 6.78 25.02 10.19
C ILE A 332 5.79 24.59 11.28
N MET A 333 6.23 24.67 12.54
CA MET A 333 5.42 24.30 13.71
C MET A 333 4.69 25.53 14.26
N VAL A 334 3.38 25.43 14.42
CA VAL A 334 2.52 26.54 14.86
C VAL A 334 1.72 26.13 16.10
N ASP A 335 1.86 26.93 17.15
CA ASP A 335 1.32 26.64 18.48
C ASP A 335 0.03 27.39 18.81
N GLY A 336 -0.28 28.44 18.05
CA GLY A 336 -1.46 29.24 18.31
C GLY A 336 -2.77 28.45 18.10
N SER A 337 -3.80 28.83 18.84
CA SER A 337 -5.11 28.17 18.81
C SER A 337 -5.88 28.31 17.49
N GLY A 338 -5.58 29.33 16.70
CA GLY A 338 -6.06 29.48 15.32
C GLY A 338 -5.15 28.80 14.30
N GLY A 339 -3.97 28.34 14.73
CA GLY A 339 -2.97 27.64 13.95
C GLY A 339 -2.54 28.36 12.67
N PHE A 340 -2.56 27.66 11.55
CA PHE A 340 -2.13 28.12 10.24
C PHE A 340 -3.34 28.41 9.33
N VAL A 341 -3.64 29.70 9.14
CA VAL A 341 -4.74 30.16 8.28
C VAL A 341 -4.16 30.74 7.00
N PHE A 342 -4.61 30.24 5.87
CA PHE A 342 -4.14 30.67 4.56
C PHE A 342 -5.28 30.77 3.55
N GLY A 343 -5.36 31.91 2.88
CA GLY A 343 -6.36 32.10 1.83
C GLY A 343 -6.16 33.34 0.99
N ASN A 344 -7.13 33.62 0.12
CA ASN A 344 -7.08 34.71 -0.85
C ASN A 344 -5.84 34.60 -1.75
N ASN A 345 -5.74 33.48 -2.47
CA ASN A 345 -4.65 33.12 -3.38
C ASN A 345 -3.26 33.03 -2.72
N ALA A 346 -3.20 32.83 -1.40
CA ALA A 346 -1.95 32.56 -0.70
C ALA A 346 -1.31 31.25 -1.18
N GLN A 347 0.03 31.20 -1.22
CA GLN A 347 0.76 30.04 -1.74
C GLN A 347 1.91 29.59 -0.85
N ILE A 348 2.11 28.27 -0.76
CA ILE A 348 3.38 27.66 -0.36
C ILE A 348 4.00 27.07 -1.63
N ILE A 349 5.19 27.55 -1.97
CA ILE A 349 5.87 27.22 -3.21
C ILE A 349 7.08 26.33 -2.89
N PRO A 350 7.15 25.12 -3.47
CA PRO A 350 8.27 24.23 -3.28
C PRO A 350 9.56 24.79 -3.90
N ASN A 351 10.70 24.28 -3.45
CA ASN A 351 11.98 24.62 -4.06
C ASN A 351 12.14 23.99 -5.46
N ASN A 352 13.25 24.30 -6.14
CA ASN A 352 13.54 23.79 -7.49
C ASN A 352 13.67 22.26 -7.59
N THR A 353 13.84 21.54 -6.48
CA THR A 353 13.87 20.07 -6.41
C THR A 353 12.51 19.47 -6.04
N GLY A 354 11.45 20.28 -5.95
CA GLY A 354 10.11 19.84 -5.62
C GLY A 354 9.84 19.65 -4.12
N LYS A 355 10.71 20.11 -3.22
CA LYS A 355 10.47 20.02 -1.77
C LYS A 355 9.58 21.18 -1.31
N GLY A 356 8.37 20.87 -0.84
CA GLY A 356 7.49 21.83 -0.16
C GLY A 356 7.80 21.94 1.34
N ALA A 357 6.82 22.31 2.14
CA ALA A 357 6.94 22.41 3.59
C ALA A 357 6.22 21.26 4.31
N GLN A 358 6.50 21.10 5.59
CA GLN A 358 5.63 20.36 6.51
C GLN A 358 5.06 21.37 7.52
N VAL A 359 3.76 21.65 7.47
CA VAL A 359 3.11 22.56 8.41
C VAL A 359 2.43 21.74 9.49
N ILE A 360 2.85 21.90 10.75
CA ILE A 360 2.36 21.09 11.87
C ILE A 360 1.72 21.98 12.94
N THR A 361 0.56 21.57 13.45
CA THR A 361 -0.09 22.18 14.61
C THR A 361 -0.41 21.13 15.66
N TYR A 362 -0.17 21.45 16.94
CA TYR A 362 -0.44 20.57 18.08
C TYR A 362 -1.60 21.03 18.96
N TRP A 363 -2.30 22.10 18.57
CA TRP A 363 -3.37 22.63 19.39
C TRP A 363 -4.54 21.64 19.52
N SER A 364 -5.11 21.53 20.71
CA SER A 364 -6.26 20.69 21.02
C SER A 364 -7.22 21.41 21.98
N ALA A 365 -8.39 20.82 22.22
CA ALA A 365 -9.33 21.28 23.24
C ALA A 365 -8.92 20.88 24.68
N ALA A 366 -7.81 20.17 24.87
CA ALA A 366 -7.29 19.83 26.19
C ALA A 366 -6.59 21.04 26.85
N SER A 367 -6.59 21.09 28.18
CA SER A 367 -5.97 22.17 28.96
C SER A 367 -4.45 22.23 28.83
N CYS A 368 -3.78 21.13 28.49
CA CYS A 368 -2.34 21.07 28.24
C CYS A 368 -1.92 21.65 26.88
N SER A 369 -2.87 22.03 26.03
CA SER A 369 -2.58 22.49 24.66
C SER A 369 -1.71 23.75 24.67
N PRO A 370 -0.70 23.87 23.79
CA PRO A 370 -0.33 22.97 22.67
C PRO A 370 0.68 21.87 23.05
N ASP A 371 1.02 21.71 24.32
CA ASP A 371 2.12 20.84 24.80
C ASP A 371 1.63 19.50 25.36
N CYS A 372 0.46 19.05 24.92
CA CYS A 372 -0.06 17.74 25.30
C CYS A 372 0.80 16.62 24.72
N ALA A 373 1.31 15.72 25.58
CA ALA A 373 1.97 14.49 25.13
C ALA A 373 0.96 13.54 24.45
N THR A 374 -0.23 13.41 25.03
CA THR A 374 -1.35 12.62 24.48
C THR A 374 -2.67 13.34 24.74
N VAL A 375 -3.65 13.12 23.86
CA VAL A 375 -5.01 13.64 24.02
C VAL A 375 -5.98 12.50 23.80
N THR A 376 -6.84 12.22 24.79
CA THR A 376 -7.85 11.15 24.74
C THR A 376 -9.20 11.65 25.27
N GLY A 377 -10.20 10.78 25.27
CA GLY A 377 -11.51 11.02 25.85
C GLY A 377 -12.28 12.18 25.22
N THR A 378 -12.99 12.91 26.06
CA THR A 378 -13.83 14.06 25.65
C THR A 378 -13.02 15.22 25.08
N SER A 379 -11.76 15.40 25.50
CA SER A 379 -10.87 16.41 24.92
C SER A 379 -10.50 16.06 23.49
N LEU A 380 -10.16 14.79 23.20
CA LEU A 380 -9.88 14.36 21.83
C LEU A 380 -11.11 14.48 20.93
N TYR A 381 -12.27 14.04 21.45
CA TYR A 381 -13.55 14.18 20.73
C TYR A 381 -13.89 15.64 20.43
N SER A 382 -13.68 16.55 21.38
CA SER A 382 -13.94 17.99 21.17
C SER A 382 -12.96 18.61 20.17
N SER A 383 -11.70 18.16 20.17
CA SER A 383 -10.64 18.69 19.31
C SER A 383 -10.90 18.46 17.82
N GLN A 384 -11.70 17.45 17.47
CA GLN A 384 -12.12 17.16 16.09
C GLN A 384 -12.86 18.33 15.42
N ASN A 385 -13.44 19.25 16.20
CA ASN A 385 -14.13 20.44 15.71
C ASN A 385 -13.26 21.70 15.72
N THR A 386 -12.11 21.67 16.39
CA THR A 386 -11.18 22.80 16.46
C THR A 386 -10.36 22.87 15.19
N THR A 387 -10.56 23.90 14.37
CA THR A 387 -9.78 24.09 13.14
C THR A 387 -8.49 24.81 13.44
N THR A 388 -7.36 24.19 13.14
CA THR A 388 -6.02 24.78 13.32
C THR A 388 -5.27 24.89 12.00
N ILE A 389 -5.75 24.25 10.93
CA ILE A 389 -5.25 24.49 9.58
C ILE A 389 -6.45 24.79 8.69
N ASN A 390 -6.47 25.99 8.10
CA ASN A 390 -7.55 26.41 7.21
C ASN A 390 -6.99 26.96 5.90
N LEU A 391 -7.18 26.21 4.83
CA LEU A 391 -6.94 26.62 3.46
C LEU A 391 -8.27 27.03 2.82
N SER A 392 -8.37 28.27 2.35
CA SER A 392 -9.55 28.74 1.62
C SER A 392 -9.22 29.67 0.45
N ASN A 393 -10.22 29.96 -0.39
CA ASN A 393 -10.19 30.97 -1.46
C ASN A 393 -8.96 30.86 -2.38
N ASN A 394 -8.88 29.74 -3.11
CA ASN A 394 -7.80 29.40 -4.05
C ASN A 394 -6.40 29.37 -3.41
N GLY A 395 -6.30 29.08 -2.11
CA GLY A 395 -5.02 28.78 -1.47
C GLY A 395 -4.35 27.57 -2.12
N SER A 396 -3.02 27.58 -2.21
CA SER A 396 -2.29 26.49 -2.87
C SER A 396 -1.03 26.12 -2.10
N ALA A 397 -0.86 24.84 -1.77
CA ALA A 397 0.32 24.31 -1.12
C ALA A 397 0.72 22.96 -1.74
N PRO A 398 1.13 22.92 -3.02
CA PRO A 398 1.64 21.71 -3.65
C PRO A 398 2.91 21.24 -2.96
N ASN A 399 3.20 19.94 -3.05
CA ASN A 399 4.35 19.28 -2.41
C ASN A 399 4.45 19.53 -0.88
N THR A 400 3.39 20.01 -0.25
CA THR A 400 3.36 20.38 1.17
C THR A 400 2.49 19.41 1.94
N VAL A 401 2.95 19.03 3.13
CA VAL A 401 2.21 18.21 4.08
C VAL A 401 1.57 19.12 5.12
N LEU A 402 0.24 19.06 5.25
CA LEU A 402 -0.50 19.76 6.29
C LEU A 402 -0.84 18.78 7.40
N TRP A 403 -0.46 19.10 8.63
CA TRP A 403 -0.60 18.20 9.76
C TRP A 403 -1.22 18.87 10.99
N ALA A 404 -2.44 18.44 11.33
CA ALA A 404 -3.10 18.80 12.58
C ALA A 404 -3.14 17.61 13.54
N ALA A 405 -2.20 17.53 14.49
CA ALA A 405 -2.01 16.33 15.32
C ALA A 405 -3.27 15.89 16.07
N TRP A 406 -4.00 16.84 16.67
CA TRP A 406 -5.19 16.56 17.48
C TRP A 406 -6.45 17.25 16.97
N SER A 407 -6.32 18.07 15.94
CA SER A 407 -7.31 19.05 15.52
C SER A 407 -7.68 18.88 14.04
N ARG A 408 -8.47 19.82 13.52
CA ARG A 408 -9.06 19.75 12.19
C ARG A 408 -8.27 20.53 11.14
N VAL A 409 -8.08 19.90 9.99
CA VAL A 409 -7.68 20.55 8.74
C VAL A 409 -8.93 20.82 7.89
N VAL A 410 -9.07 22.06 7.42
CA VAL A 410 -10.12 22.46 6.48
C VAL A 410 -9.48 22.95 5.19
N VAL A 411 -9.88 22.38 4.06
CA VAL A 411 -9.51 22.85 2.72
C VAL A 411 -10.79 23.15 1.95
N SER A 412 -10.92 24.37 1.44
CA SER A 412 -12.15 24.83 0.81
C SER A 412 -11.92 25.82 -0.33
N ASN A 413 -12.96 26.03 -1.14
CA ASN A 413 -13.05 27.05 -2.19
C ASN A 413 -11.87 26.98 -3.18
N ASN A 414 -11.80 25.86 -3.90
CA ASN A 414 -10.73 25.53 -4.87
C ASN A 414 -9.32 25.44 -4.27
N GLY A 415 -9.22 25.08 -2.99
CA GLY A 415 -7.95 24.83 -2.36
C GLY A 415 -7.22 23.62 -2.92
N ALA A 416 -5.90 23.70 -3.08
CA ALA A 416 -5.08 22.61 -3.59
C ALA A 416 -3.88 22.31 -2.68
N ILE A 417 -3.71 21.05 -2.26
CA ILE A 417 -2.63 20.63 -1.35
C ILE A 417 -1.95 19.35 -1.81
N GLY A 418 -0.75 19.08 -1.27
CA GLY A 418 0.01 17.85 -1.55
C GLY A 418 -0.45 16.64 -0.76
N ALA A 419 -0.33 16.71 0.56
CA ALA A 419 -0.77 15.66 1.49
C ALA A 419 -1.33 16.27 2.77
N VAL A 420 -2.16 15.50 3.47
CA VAL A 420 -2.80 15.94 4.71
C VAL A 420 -2.87 14.83 5.73
N THR A 421 -2.58 15.19 6.97
CA THR A 421 -2.92 14.40 8.13
C THR A 421 -3.61 15.28 9.18
N GLY A 422 -4.62 14.74 9.84
CA GLY A 422 -5.42 15.50 10.77
C GLY A 422 -6.31 14.61 11.61
N GLN A 423 -6.65 15.03 12.82
CA GLN A 423 -7.67 14.32 13.60
C GLN A 423 -9.01 14.27 12.86
N THR A 424 -9.38 15.40 12.23
CA THR A 424 -10.45 15.48 11.25
C THR A 424 -9.93 16.20 10.01
N ILE A 425 -10.27 15.68 8.83
CA ILE A 425 -9.96 16.32 7.56
C ILE A 425 -11.28 16.69 6.88
N ASN A 426 -11.46 17.96 6.53
CA ASN A 426 -12.65 18.45 5.85
C ASN A 426 -12.29 19.13 4.53
N LEU A 427 -12.72 18.53 3.43
CA LEU A 427 -12.56 19.03 2.07
C LEU A 427 -13.92 19.51 1.56
N GLY A 428 -14.04 20.79 1.22
CA GLY A 428 -15.27 21.39 0.73
C GLY A 428 -15.08 22.23 -0.52
N ASN A 429 -16.17 22.56 -1.21
CA ASN A 429 -16.24 23.55 -2.30
C ASN A 429 -15.09 23.44 -3.31
N ASN A 430 -15.07 22.33 -4.06
CA ASN A 430 -14.06 22.02 -5.08
C ASN A 430 -12.61 21.92 -4.55
N ALA A 431 -12.41 21.65 -3.25
CA ALA A 431 -11.08 21.34 -2.73
C ALA A 431 -10.49 20.09 -3.40
N VAL A 432 -9.19 20.13 -3.70
CA VAL A 432 -8.48 19.03 -4.35
C VAL A 432 -7.20 18.70 -3.60
N ILE A 433 -6.96 17.41 -3.40
CA ILE A 433 -5.65 16.90 -2.98
C ILE A 433 -4.98 16.31 -4.22
N ASN A 434 -3.84 16.90 -4.62
CA ASN A 434 -3.05 16.50 -5.77
C ASN A 434 -1.73 15.89 -5.28
N PHE A 435 -1.48 14.63 -5.64
CA PHE A 435 -0.36 13.76 -5.23
C PHE A 435 1.00 14.34 -5.58
N THR A 436 1.43 15.25 -4.73
CA THR A 436 2.67 16.00 -4.88
C THR A 436 3.54 15.84 -3.63
N ALA A 437 2.98 15.30 -2.54
CA ALA A 437 3.70 14.92 -1.33
C ALA A 437 3.11 13.65 -0.70
N THR A 438 3.81 13.15 0.31
CA THR A 438 3.50 11.95 1.08
C THR A 438 3.49 12.31 2.56
N VAL A 439 2.59 11.74 3.35
CA VAL A 439 2.64 11.86 4.82
C VAL A 439 3.80 11.03 5.38
N PRO A 440 4.78 11.62 6.08
CA PRO A 440 5.91 10.87 6.65
C PRO A 440 5.45 9.78 7.62
N GLY A 441 6.07 8.61 7.56
CA GLY A 441 5.78 7.48 8.48
C GLY A 441 4.51 6.69 8.14
N SER A 442 3.94 6.87 6.94
CA SER A 442 2.73 6.17 6.49
C SER A 442 3.01 4.93 5.61
N ASP A 443 4.23 4.41 5.65
CA ASP A 443 4.73 3.34 4.76
C ASP A 443 4.32 1.91 5.17
N ASN A 444 3.47 1.76 6.20
CA ASN A 444 3.16 0.47 6.82
C ASN A 444 1.85 -0.18 6.32
N LEU A 445 1.67 -0.37 5.01
CA LEU A 445 0.52 -1.12 4.48
C LEU A 445 0.92 -2.21 3.47
N VAL A 446 0.33 -3.39 3.68
CA VAL A 446 0.61 -4.74 3.13
C VAL A 446 1.10 -4.79 1.67
N ARG A 447 2.33 -5.29 1.47
CA ARG A 447 2.87 -5.73 0.17
C ARG A 447 2.27 -7.08 -0.21
N THR A 448 1.68 -7.19 -1.40
CA THR A 448 1.25 -8.48 -1.95
C THR A 448 2.15 -8.84 -3.13
N TRP A 449 2.78 -10.00 -3.07
CA TRP A 449 3.63 -10.56 -4.10
C TRP A 449 2.78 -11.35 -5.08
N VAL A 450 2.87 -11.00 -6.37
CA VAL A 450 2.17 -11.70 -7.45
C VAL A 450 3.17 -12.21 -8.49
N LYS A 451 2.79 -13.31 -9.14
CA LYS A 451 3.60 -13.95 -10.18
C LYS A 451 3.61 -13.10 -11.44
N ARG A 452 4.79 -12.69 -11.93
CA ARG A 452 4.97 -11.91 -13.17
C ARG A 452 5.41 -12.77 -14.36
N GLY A 453 6.07 -13.89 -14.10
CA GLY A 453 6.52 -14.81 -15.13
C GLY A 453 6.78 -16.20 -14.58
N TYR A 454 6.55 -17.23 -15.39
CA TYR A 454 6.85 -18.63 -15.07
C TYR A 454 7.83 -19.16 -16.10
N MET A 455 9.01 -19.60 -15.65
CA MET A 455 10.03 -20.14 -16.52
C MET A 455 10.52 -21.49 -15.99
N ARG A 456 10.58 -22.48 -16.88
CA ARG A 456 11.29 -23.71 -16.59
C ARG A 456 12.79 -23.47 -16.80
N VAL A 457 13.59 -23.82 -15.80
CA VAL A 457 15.04 -23.80 -15.93
C VAL A 457 15.51 -25.17 -16.38
N PHE A 458 16.34 -25.19 -17.43
CA PHE A 458 16.99 -26.39 -17.90
C PHE A 458 18.41 -26.40 -17.34
N ASP A 459 18.65 -27.27 -16.36
CA ASP A 459 19.99 -27.66 -15.92
C ASP A 459 20.51 -28.84 -16.75
#